data_AF-A0A8S3SDL1-F1
#
_entry.id   AF-A0A8S3SDL1-F1
#
_cell.length_a   1.000
_cell.length_b   1.000
_cell.length_c   1.000
_cell.angle_alpha   90.00
_cell.angle_beta   90.00
_cell.angle_gamma   90.00
#
_symmetry.space_group_name_H-M   'P 1'
#
loop_
_entity.id
_entity.type
_entity.pdbx_description
1 polymer ?
#
loop_
_entity_poly.entity_id
_entity_poly.type
_entity_poly.pdbx_seq_one_letter_code
_entity_poly.pdbx_strand_id
1 'polypeptide(L)'
;MFCKSCDCLVCPLCISETHNGHGLVAIKEGYEIHTNKLKAGQKNIRTKIDELKKRKAEVKDIESTEHSRLENTLKKIETQKNELKNEVDKHIEKLESEIMKRWEDLHQTTKKEENEVTLLIGSLESQNSEVDDIIQSNDGKRVFVDGLGLVQSMEETVTSPGTKFDSIPIFLPGQITSYNIGSLENVSIKAIGPYGCKVLFNKVKFIKEGSASVTSCQITTDKFDLDSDLV
;
A
#
# COMPACT_ATOMS: atom_id res chain seq x y z
N MET A 1 -82.90 -15.57 2.49
CA MET A 1 -82.33 -15.24 3.82
C MET A 1 -80.81 -15.27 3.72
N PHE A 2 -80.07 -14.75 4.69
CA PHE A 2 -78.62 -14.89 4.77
C PHE A 2 -78.26 -15.80 5.95
N CYS A 3 -77.40 -16.79 5.73
CA CYS A 3 -76.96 -17.73 6.74
C CYS A 3 -75.63 -17.28 7.34
N LYS A 4 -75.62 -16.78 8.59
CA LYS A 4 -74.42 -16.30 9.28
C LYS A 4 -73.35 -17.39 9.45
N SER A 5 -73.78 -18.64 9.69
CA SER A 5 -72.88 -19.77 9.90
C SER A 5 -72.13 -20.17 8.62
N CYS A 6 -72.70 -19.91 7.45
CA CYS A 6 -72.14 -20.31 6.16
C CYS A 6 -71.69 -19.12 5.30
N ASP A 7 -71.86 -17.90 5.80
CA ASP A 7 -71.53 -16.64 5.13
C ASP A 7 -72.11 -16.54 3.69
N CYS A 8 -73.33 -17.04 3.47
CA CYS A 8 -73.94 -17.15 2.14
C CYS A 8 -75.44 -16.83 2.09
N LEU A 9 -75.93 -16.48 0.91
CA LEU A 9 -77.37 -16.31 0.63
C LEU A 9 -78.03 -17.67 0.44
N VAL A 10 -79.16 -17.88 1.11
CA VAL A 10 -79.91 -19.13 1.09
C VAL A 10 -81.35 -18.91 0.63
N CYS A 11 -81.84 -19.78 -0.24
CA CYS A 11 -83.25 -19.82 -0.64
C CYS A 11 -84.09 -20.61 0.39
N PRO A 12 -85.42 -20.51 0.36
CA PRO A 12 -86.29 -21.21 1.32
C PRO A 12 -86.12 -22.72 1.37
N LEU A 13 -85.85 -23.37 0.22
CA LEU A 13 -85.66 -24.84 0.15
C LEU A 13 -84.37 -25.28 0.87
N CYS A 14 -83.28 -24.53 0.69
CA CYS A 14 -82.01 -24.84 1.35
C CYS A 14 -82.06 -24.65 2.88
N ILE A 15 -82.98 -23.82 3.39
CA ILE A 15 -83.13 -23.61 4.84
C ILE A 15 -83.54 -24.90 5.54
N SER A 16 -84.49 -25.64 4.99
CA SER A 16 -84.99 -26.88 5.60
C SER A 16 -84.05 -28.07 5.40
N GLU A 17 -83.31 -28.12 4.29
CA GLU A 17 -82.48 -29.28 3.95
C GLU A 17 -81.06 -29.18 4.52
N THR A 18 -80.38 -28.05 4.32
CA THR A 18 -78.93 -27.95 4.52
C THR A 18 -78.50 -26.86 5.50
N HIS A 19 -79.38 -25.90 5.81
CA HIS A 19 -79.12 -24.82 6.77
C HIS A 19 -80.06 -24.86 7.98
N ASN A 20 -80.62 -26.03 8.29
CA ASN A 20 -81.50 -26.20 9.45
C ASN A 20 -80.70 -25.99 10.74
N GLY A 21 -81.21 -25.15 11.64
CA GLY A 21 -80.53 -24.78 12.89
C GLY A 21 -79.39 -23.76 12.73
N HIS A 22 -79.08 -23.28 11.52
CA HIS A 22 -78.11 -22.20 11.34
C HIS A 22 -78.71 -20.83 11.68
N GLY A 23 -77.84 -19.88 12.08
CA GLY A 23 -78.25 -18.50 12.37
C GLY A 23 -78.66 -17.75 11.10
N LEU A 24 -79.96 -17.73 10.78
CA LEU A 24 -80.51 -17.05 9.62
C LEU A 24 -80.91 -15.60 9.96
N VAL A 25 -80.55 -14.67 9.09
CA VAL A 25 -80.95 -13.27 9.18
C VAL A 25 -81.52 -12.73 7.88
N ALA A 26 -82.16 -11.56 7.96
CA ALA A 26 -82.61 -10.84 6.78
C ALA A 26 -81.42 -10.52 5.87
N ILE A 27 -81.65 -10.57 4.56
CA ILE A 27 -80.61 -10.28 3.55
C ILE A 27 -80.00 -8.89 3.77
N LYS A 28 -80.83 -7.92 4.18
CA LYS A 28 -80.38 -6.55 4.52
C LYS A 28 -79.34 -6.54 5.66
N GLU A 29 -79.56 -7.31 6.72
CA GLU A 29 -78.61 -7.40 7.84
C GLU A 29 -77.30 -8.09 7.40
N GLY A 30 -77.38 -9.18 6.62
CA GLY A 30 -76.20 -9.84 6.04
C GLY A 30 -75.39 -8.89 5.14
N TYR A 31 -76.09 -8.09 4.32
CA TYR A 31 -75.47 -7.08 3.46
C TYR A 31 -74.73 -6.00 4.27
N GLU A 32 -75.34 -5.50 5.35
CA GLU A 32 -74.70 -4.52 6.23
C GLU A 32 -73.45 -5.09 6.93
N ILE A 33 -73.52 -6.33 7.42
CA ILE A 33 -72.37 -7.02 8.04
C ILE A 33 -71.21 -7.14 7.05
N HIS A 34 -71.46 -7.65 5.84
CA HIS A 34 -70.42 -7.80 4.82
C HIS A 34 -69.87 -6.46 4.34
N THR A 35 -70.73 -5.46 4.16
CA THR A 35 -70.32 -4.12 3.75
C THR A 35 -69.39 -3.51 4.80
N ASN A 36 -69.69 -3.68 6.09
CA ASN A 36 -68.84 -3.20 7.17
C ASN A 36 -67.51 -3.95 7.24
N LYS A 37 -67.50 -5.28 7.08
CA LYS A 37 -66.26 -6.08 6.96
C LYS A 37 -65.39 -5.61 5.80
N LEU A 38 -65.99 -5.39 4.62
CA LEU A 38 -65.29 -4.90 3.43
C LEU A 38 -64.71 -3.49 3.65
N LYS A 39 -65.48 -2.57 4.24
CA LYS A 39 -65.00 -1.22 4.58
C LYS A 39 -63.83 -1.27 5.57
N ALA A 40 -63.90 -2.10 6.59
CA ALA A 40 -62.82 -2.28 7.56
C ALA A 40 -61.56 -2.88 6.92
N GLY A 41 -61.72 -3.92 6.08
CA GLY A 41 -60.64 -4.53 5.32
C GLY A 41 -59.99 -3.54 4.35
N GLN A 42 -60.79 -2.77 3.61
CA GLN A 42 -60.31 -1.74 2.69
C GLN A 42 -59.52 -0.65 3.42
N LYS A 43 -59.98 -0.21 4.60
CA LYS A 43 -59.26 0.77 5.42
C LYS A 43 -57.90 0.22 5.85
N ASN A 44 -57.84 -1.02 6.35
CA ASN A 44 -56.60 -1.66 6.77
C ASN A 44 -55.60 -1.80 5.59
N ILE A 45 -56.09 -2.25 4.43
CA ILE A 45 -55.25 -2.36 3.22
C ILE A 45 -54.70 -0.99 2.81
N ARG A 46 -55.50 0.08 2.84
CA ARG A 46 -55.02 1.43 2.54
C ARG A 46 -53.92 1.88 3.50
N THR A 47 -54.10 1.67 4.80
CA THR A 47 -53.07 1.98 5.80
C THR A 47 -51.76 1.23 5.52
N LYS A 48 -51.83 -0.08 5.24
CA LYS A 48 -50.64 -0.86 4.89
C LYS A 48 -49.97 -0.39 3.61
N ILE A 49 -50.74 0.03 2.60
CA ILE A 49 -50.18 0.60 1.37
C ILE A 49 -49.40 1.87 1.68
N ASP A 50 -49.92 2.74 2.53
CA ASP A 50 -49.25 4.00 2.89
C ASP A 50 -47.98 3.75 3.72
N GLU A 51 -48.00 2.79 4.65
CA GLU A 51 -46.81 2.32 5.37
C GLU A 51 -45.73 1.78 4.43
N LEU A 52 -46.12 0.94 3.46
CA LEU A 52 -45.19 0.39 2.47
C LEU A 52 -44.62 1.47 1.54
N LYS A 53 -45.42 2.48 1.17
CA LYS A 53 -44.92 3.64 0.41
C LYS A 53 -43.89 4.44 1.21
N LYS A 54 -44.15 4.67 2.50
CA LYS A 54 -43.21 5.36 3.38
C LYS A 54 -41.90 4.57 3.50
N ARG A 55 -41.99 3.26 3.78
CA ARG A 55 -40.82 2.39 3.87
C ARG A 55 -40.03 2.31 2.55
N LYS A 56 -40.71 2.31 1.40
CA LYS A 56 -40.06 2.37 0.09
C LYS A 56 -39.25 3.67 -0.09
N ALA A 57 -39.77 4.80 0.37
CA ALA A 57 -39.06 6.07 0.32
C ALA A 57 -37.82 6.06 1.25
N GLU A 58 -37.96 5.54 2.47
CA GLU A 58 -36.86 5.40 3.44
C GLU A 58 -35.74 4.50 2.90
N VAL A 59 -36.08 3.34 2.30
CA VAL A 59 -35.08 2.44 1.70
C VAL A 59 -34.33 3.13 0.57
N LYS A 60 -35.02 3.90 -0.28
CA LYS A 60 -34.40 4.63 -1.38
C LYS A 60 -33.45 5.73 -0.88
N ASP A 61 -33.80 6.41 0.21
CA ASP A 61 -32.96 7.43 0.83
C ASP A 61 -31.69 6.84 1.45
N ILE A 62 -31.83 5.70 2.15
CA ILE A 62 -30.70 4.93 2.67
C ILE A 62 -29.78 4.47 1.55
N GLU A 63 -30.33 3.89 0.48
CA GLU A 63 -29.56 3.43 -0.68
C GLU A 63 -28.75 4.59 -1.30
N SER A 64 -29.37 5.75 -1.50
CA SER A 64 -28.69 6.93 -2.04
C SER A 64 -27.58 7.44 -1.12
N THR A 65 -27.83 7.46 0.19
CA THR A 65 -26.85 7.93 1.19
C THR A 65 -25.65 6.99 1.26
N GLU A 66 -25.90 5.68 1.34
CA GLU A 66 -24.83 4.67 1.40
C GLU A 66 -24.04 4.62 0.09
N HIS A 67 -24.68 4.78 -1.07
CA HIS A 67 -23.98 4.90 -2.35
C HIS A 67 -23.02 6.09 -2.36
N SER A 68 -23.47 7.26 -1.91
CA SER A 68 -22.61 8.45 -1.80
C SER A 68 -21.45 8.24 -0.81
N ARG A 69 -21.69 7.58 0.33
CA ARG A 69 -20.65 7.26 1.31
C ARG A 69 -19.59 6.31 0.72
N LEU A 70 -20.02 5.30 -0.02
CA LEU A 70 -19.12 4.36 -0.70
C LEU A 70 -18.27 5.08 -1.74
N GLU A 71 -18.87 5.92 -2.59
CA GLU A 71 -18.13 6.68 -3.60
C GLU A 71 -17.09 7.62 -2.98
N ASN A 72 -17.47 8.33 -1.91
CA ASN A 72 -16.56 9.19 -1.17
C ASN A 72 -15.42 8.41 -0.50
N THR A 73 -15.71 7.22 0.01
CA THR A 73 -14.69 6.35 0.60
C THR A 73 -13.71 5.85 -0.45
N LEU A 74 -14.19 5.43 -1.62
CA LEU A 74 -13.34 5.04 -2.75
C LEU A 74 -12.43 6.19 -3.21
N LYS A 75 -12.97 7.42 -3.31
CA LYS A 75 -12.17 8.61 -3.63
C LYS A 75 -11.05 8.83 -2.60
N LYS A 76 -11.35 8.73 -1.30
CA LYS A 76 -10.35 8.86 -0.24
C LYS A 76 -9.26 7.80 -0.32
N ILE A 77 -9.64 6.55 -0.57
CA ILE A 77 -8.68 5.44 -0.75
C ILE A 77 -7.75 5.73 -1.94
N GLU A 78 -8.30 6.19 -3.06
CA GLU A 78 -7.50 6.51 -4.25
C GLU A 78 -6.56 7.70 -4.00
N THR A 79 -7.00 8.73 -3.26
CA THR A 79 -6.13 9.83 -2.83
C THR A 79 -4.98 9.34 -1.97
N GLN A 80 -5.27 8.54 -0.93
CA GLN A 80 -4.24 8.00 -0.03
C GLN A 80 -3.23 7.10 -0.76
N LYS A 81 -3.71 6.28 -1.69
CA LYS A 81 -2.87 5.44 -2.55
C LYS A 81 -1.89 6.29 -3.36
N ASN A 82 -2.37 7.38 -3.97
CA ASN A 82 -1.54 8.26 -4.78
C ASN A 82 -0.56 9.07 -3.93
N GLU A 83 -0.95 9.50 -2.73
CA GLU A 83 -0.04 10.14 -1.77
C GLU A 83 1.10 9.20 -1.37
N LEU A 84 0.78 7.97 -0.98
CA LEU A 84 1.78 6.97 -0.61
C LEU A 84 2.72 6.66 -1.77
N LYS A 85 2.18 6.50 -2.99
CA LYS A 85 3.00 6.28 -4.19
C LYS A 85 3.99 7.43 -4.40
N ASN A 86 3.51 8.67 -4.34
CA ASN A 86 4.37 9.86 -4.51
C ASN A 86 5.44 9.96 -3.42
N GLU A 87 5.15 9.55 -2.19
CA GLU A 87 6.12 9.57 -1.10
C GLU A 87 7.21 8.51 -1.29
N VAL A 88 6.84 7.32 -1.76
CA VAL A 88 7.79 6.24 -2.11
C VAL A 88 8.66 6.68 -3.29
N ASP A 89 8.07 7.23 -4.34
CA ASP A 89 8.81 7.71 -5.52
C ASP A 89 9.84 8.79 -5.12
N LYS A 90 9.45 9.76 -4.28
CA LYS A 90 10.39 10.76 -3.75
C LYS A 90 11.55 10.17 -2.94
N HIS A 91 11.29 9.12 -2.16
CA HIS A 91 12.35 8.46 -1.40
C HIS A 91 13.31 7.71 -2.33
N ILE A 92 12.80 7.06 -3.38
CA ILE A 92 13.61 6.40 -4.39
C ILE A 92 14.50 7.42 -5.10
N GLU A 93 13.92 8.51 -5.62
CA GLU A 93 14.67 9.58 -6.30
C GLU A 93 15.79 10.15 -5.43
N LYS A 94 15.51 10.35 -4.13
CA LYS A 94 16.51 10.82 -3.17
C LYS A 94 17.66 9.82 -3.01
N LEU A 95 17.36 8.53 -2.84
CA LEU A 95 18.37 7.49 -2.70
C LEU A 95 19.21 7.35 -3.98
N GLU A 96 18.59 7.41 -5.16
CA GLU A 96 19.29 7.40 -6.44
C GLU A 96 20.24 8.60 -6.56
N SER A 97 19.80 9.79 -6.18
CA SER A 97 20.64 10.99 -6.17
C SER A 97 21.83 10.86 -5.21
N GLU A 98 21.61 10.32 -4.01
CA GLU A 98 22.69 10.07 -3.03
C GLU A 98 23.72 9.06 -3.55
N ILE A 99 23.27 7.98 -4.20
CA ILE A 99 24.15 6.98 -4.81
C ILE A 99 24.95 7.61 -5.94
N MET A 100 24.31 8.35 -6.84
CA MET A 100 24.97 9.02 -7.97
C MET A 100 26.03 10.01 -7.49
N LYS A 101 25.73 10.79 -6.44
CA LYS A 101 26.69 11.72 -5.85
C LYS A 101 27.90 10.99 -5.27
N ARG A 102 27.68 9.92 -4.49
CA ARG A 102 28.79 9.12 -3.92
C ARG A 102 29.64 8.48 -5.00
N TRP A 103 29.01 8.01 -6.08
CA TRP A 103 29.72 7.44 -7.22
C TRP A 103 30.58 8.49 -7.91
N GLU A 104 30.07 9.70 -8.13
CA GLU A 104 30.83 10.80 -8.72
C GLU A 104 32.02 11.20 -7.84
N ASP A 105 31.81 11.37 -6.53
CA ASP A 105 32.87 11.70 -5.57
C ASP A 105 33.98 10.62 -5.57
N LEU A 106 33.59 9.33 -5.61
CA LEU A 106 34.50 8.21 -5.72
C LEU A 106 35.26 8.23 -7.05
N HIS A 107 34.54 8.40 -8.16
CA HIS A 107 35.13 8.43 -9.50
C HIS A 107 36.17 9.54 -9.64
N GLN A 108 35.89 10.74 -9.13
CA GLN A 108 36.83 11.85 -9.15
C GLN A 108 38.08 11.57 -8.30
N THR A 109 37.90 10.97 -7.12
CA THR A 109 39.01 10.60 -6.24
C THR A 109 39.90 9.55 -6.89
N THR A 110 39.32 8.44 -7.37
CA THR A 110 40.06 7.38 -8.07
C THR A 110 40.78 7.91 -9.31
N LYS A 111 40.14 8.78 -10.09
CA LYS A 111 40.76 9.38 -11.28
C LYS A 111 41.95 10.29 -10.93
N LYS A 112 41.87 11.02 -9.81
CA LYS A 112 42.99 11.84 -9.33
C LYS A 112 44.17 10.96 -8.91
N GLU A 113 43.90 9.90 -8.16
CA GLU A 113 44.92 8.92 -7.75
C GLU A 113 45.54 8.22 -8.98
N GLU A 114 44.72 7.82 -9.97
CA GLU A 114 45.19 7.23 -11.23
C GLU A 114 46.16 8.18 -11.97
N ASN A 115 45.82 9.47 -12.05
CA ASN A 115 46.69 10.47 -12.67
C ASN A 115 48.01 10.65 -11.89
N GLU A 116 47.97 10.70 -10.56
CA GLU A 116 49.17 10.82 -9.72
C GLU A 116 50.09 9.61 -9.90
N VAL A 117 49.53 8.40 -9.94
CA VAL A 117 50.27 7.16 -10.19
C VAL A 117 50.85 7.15 -11.59
N THR A 118 50.09 7.59 -12.59
CA THR A 118 50.57 7.69 -13.98
C THR A 118 51.76 8.64 -14.10
N LEU A 119 51.72 9.78 -13.41
CA LEU A 119 52.84 10.73 -13.35
C LEU A 119 54.07 10.14 -12.66
N LEU A 120 53.87 9.42 -11.55
CA LEU A 120 54.96 8.74 -10.83
C LEU A 120 55.62 7.66 -11.70
N ILE A 121 54.82 6.84 -12.39
CA ILE A 121 55.32 5.83 -13.34
C ILE A 121 56.17 6.50 -14.42
N GLY A 122 55.65 7.55 -15.08
CA GLY A 122 56.40 8.25 -16.14
C GLY A 122 57.71 8.88 -15.65
N SER A 123 57.74 9.40 -14.42
CA SER A 123 58.98 9.90 -13.80
C SER A 123 59.99 8.78 -13.55
N LEU A 124 59.55 7.66 -12.98
CA LEU A 124 60.42 6.50 -12.72
C LEU A 124 60.93 5.85 -14.00
N GLU A 125 60.09 5.75 -15.05
CA GLU A 125 60.51 5.25 -16.38
C GLU A 125 61.58 6.16 -16.99
N SER A 126 61.42 7.49 -16.89
CA SER A 126 62.43 8.44 -17.38
C SER A 126 63.75 8.31 -16.62
N GLN A 127 63.71 8.21 -15.28
CA GLN A 127 64.92 8.01 -14.47
C GLN A 127 65.56 6.65 -14.77
N ASN A 128 64.77 5.59 -14.95
CA ASN A 128 65.29 4.28 -15.29
C ASN A 128 65.99 4.27 -16.65
N SER A 129 65.45 4.96 -17.65
CA SER A 129 66.11 5.14 -18.94
C SER A 129 67.44 5.87 -18.82
N GLU A 130 67.55 6.86 -17.92
CA GLU A 130 68.80 7.58 -17.66
C GLU A 130 69.84 6.67 -16.98
N VAL A 131 69.42 5.81 -16.04
CA VAL A 131 70.30 4.78 -15.47
C VAL A 131 70.80 3.83 -16.56
N ASP A 132 69.92 3.37 -17.46
CA ASP A 132 70.29 2.50 -18.58
C ASP A 132 71.35 3.17 -19.48
N ASP A 133 71.17 4.46 -19.80
CA ASP A 133 72.14 5.24 -20.59
C ASP A 133 73.49 5.38 -19.88
N ILE A 134 73.50 5.59 -18.56
CA ILE A 134 74.72 5.66 -17.74
C ILE A 134 75.44 4.32 -17.78
N ILE A 135 74.73 3.20 -17.57
CA ILE A 135 75.29 1.85 -17.62
C ILE A 135 75.89 1.54 -19.00
N GLN A 136 75.19 1.90 -20.08
CA GLN A 136 75.65 1.65 -21.45
C GLN A 136 76.85 2.52 -21.86
N SER A 137 77.09 3.65 -21.19
CA SER A 137 78.18 4.57 -21.54
C SER A 137 79.59 4.05 -21.22
N ASN A 138 79.74 2.99 -20.41
CA ASN A 138 81.02 2.44 -19.94
C ASN A 138 81.96 3.46 -19.23
N ASP A 139 81.43 4.61 -18.78
CA ASP A 139 82.17 5.58 -17.98
C ASP A 139 82.06 5.22 -16.49
N GLY A 140 83.10 4.55 -15.96
CA GLY A 140 83.13 4.12 -14.57
C GLY A 140 82.99 5.25 -13.55
N LYS A 141 83.37 6.49 -13.88
CA LYS A 141 83.20 7.64 -12.97
C LYS A 141 81.74 8.08 -12.92
N ARG A 142 81.07 8.07 -14.07
CA ARG A 142 79.65 8.41 -14.23
C ARG A 142 78.74 7.37 -13.55
N VAL A 143 79.09 6.08 -13.65
CA VAL A 143 78.39 4.98 -12.96
C VAL A 143 78.46 5.15 -11.43
N PHE A 144 79.64 5.45 -10.88
CA PHE A 144 79.83 5.55 -9.43
C PHE A 144 79.27 6.85 -8.81
N VAL A 145 79.25 7.95 -9.54
CA VAL A 145 78.82 9.26 -9.02
C VAL A 145 77.35 9.55 -9.34
N ASP A 146 76.94 9.35 -10.60
CA ASP A 146 75.61 9.78 -11.06
C ASP A 146 74.59 8.64 -10.95
N GLY A 147 74.98 7.41 -11.32
CA GLY A 147 74.08 6.25 -11.32
C GLY A 147 73.60 5.84 -9.92
N LEU A 148 74.51 5.82 -8.93
CA LEU A 148 74.16 5.40 -7.57
C LEU A 148 73.18 6.37 -6.89
N GLY A 149 73.38 7.68 -7.09
CA GLY A 149 72.49 8.72 -6.54
C GLY A 149 71.10 8.71 -7.17
N LEU A 150 71.02 8.41 -8.48
CA LEU A 150 69.74 8.30 -9.19
C LEU A 150 68.92 7.09 -8.73
N VAL A 151 69.58 5.93 -8.58
CA VAL A 151 68.92 4.71 -8.06
C VAL A 151 68.41 4.91 -6.64
N GLN A 152 69.19 5.55 -5.77
CA GLN A 152 68.77 5.83 -4.40
C GLN A 152 67.54 6.76 -4.35
N SER A 153 67.49 7.77 -5.24
CA SER A 153 66.32 8.66 -5.41
C SER A 153 65.07 7.91 -5.91
N MET A 154 65.24 6.95 -6.81
CA MET A 154 64.15 6.08 -7.27
C MET A 154 63.63 5.19 -6.13
N GLU A 155 64.52 4.58 -5.35
CA GLU A 155 64.15 3.73 -4.19
C GLU A 155 63.37 4.52 -3.12
N GLU A 156 63.79 5.76 -2.84
CA GLU A 156 63.08 6.68 -1.93
C GLU A 156 61.67 7.03 -2.45
N THR A 157 61.53 7.21 -3.75
CA THR A 157 60.23 7.50 -4.40
C THR A 157 59.27 6.31 -4.28
N VAL A 158 59.78 5.08 -4.48
CA VAL A 158 58.98 3.85 -4.38
C VAL A 158 58.57 3.52 -2.94
N THR A 159 59.44 3.82 -1.97
CA THR A 159 59.19 3.55 -0.54
C THR A 159 58.38 4.63 0.18
N SER A 160 58.10 5.75 -0.48
CA SER A 160 57.29 6.84 0.05
C SER A 160 55.86 6.38 0.42
N PRO A 161 55.30 6.81 1.57
CA PRO A 161 53.94 6.43 2.00
C PRO A 161 52.83 6.75 1.00
N GLY A 162 53.06 7.68 0.07
CA GLY A 162 52.10 8.08 -0.97
C GLY A 162 51.82 7.02 -2.04
N THR A 163 52.58 5.93 -2.08
CA THR A 163 52.36 4.80 -3.03
C THR A 163 51.45 3.70 -2.46
N LYS A 164 50.98 3.83 -1.20
CA LYS A 164 50.08 2.86 -0.57
C LYS A 164 48.62 3.14 -0.94
N PHE A 165 48.07 2.31 -1.81
CA PHE A 165 46.66 2.31 -2.24
C PHE A 165 45.65 1.85 -1.17
N ASP A 166 45.98 2.00 0.11
CA ASP A 166 45.19 1.45 1.22
C ASP A 166 43.82 2.16 1.40
N SER A 167 43.51 3.17 0.58
CA SER A 167 42.39 4.09 0.80
C SER A 167 41.32 4.12 -0.30
N ILE A 168 41.42 3.33 -1.38
CA ILE A 168 40.39 3.38 -2.43
C ILE A 168 39.07 2.86 -1.85
N PRO A 169 38.04 3.71 -1.71
CA PRO A 169 36.76 3.28 -1.16
C PRO A 169 36.09 2.32 -2.14
N ILE A 170 35.95 1.05 -1.78
CA ILE A 170 35.21 0.09 -2.59
C ILE A 170 33.72 0.32 -2.36
N PHE A 171 33.00 0.73 -3.39
CA PHE A 171 31.54 0.72 -3.35
C PHE A 171 31.05 -0.73 -3.41
N LEU A 172 30.59 -1.26 -2.27
CA LEU A 172 29.95 -2.58 -2.19
C LEU A 172 28.43 -2.40 -2.32
N PRO A 173 27.80 -2.91 -3.40
CA PRO A 173 26.34 -2.90 -3.51
C PRO A 173 25.75 -3.75 -2.37
N GLY A 174 25.07 -3.10 -1.42
CA GLY A 174 24.50 -3.76 -0.24
C GLY A 174 24.63 -2.98 1.08
N GLN A 175 25.40 -1.89 1.12
CA GLN A 175 25.49 -1.02 2.30
C GLN A 175 24.32 -0.04 2.47
N ILE A 176 23.29 -0.10 1.62
CA ILE A 176 21.98 0.49 1.93
C ILE A 176 21.32 -0.43 2.97
N THR A 177 21.84 -0.37 4.19
CA THR A 177 21.16 -0.94 5.33
C THR A 177 19.83 -0.22 5.46
N SER A 178 18.75 -0.95 5.75
CA SER A 178 17.38 -0.47 5.98
C SER A 178 17.23 0.63 7.06
N TYR A 179 18.32 1.15 7.59
CA TYR A 179 18.40 2.02 8.76
C TYR A 179 18.04 3.49 8.52
N ASN A 180 17.65 3.88 7.30
CA ASN A 180 17.14 5.23 7.03
C ASN A 180 15.93 5.28 6.10
N ILE A 181 15.23 4.15 5.89
CA ILE A 181 13.81 4.25 5.56
C ILE A 181 13.17 4.64 6.88
N GLY A 182 13.06 5.96 7.12
CA GLY A 182 12.47 6.51 8.33
C GLY A 182 11.20 5.73 8.62
N SER A 183 11.20 5.01 9.73
CA SER A 183 10.09 4.31 10.33
C SER A 183 8.74 4.59 9.64
N LEU A 184 8.40 3.77 8.64
CA LEU A 184 7.00 3.57 8.22
C LEU A 184 6.24 2.73 9.28
N GLU A 185 6.75 2.67 10.52
CA GLU A 185 6.12 1.95 11.64
C GLU A 185 4.78 2.57 12.06
N ASN A 186 4.38 3.72 11.49
CA ASN A 186 3.15 4.43 11.87
C ASN A 186 2.22 4.79 10.70
N VAL A 187 2.19 4.00 9.61
CA VAL A 187 1.11 4.14 8.62
C VAL A 187 -0.14 3.43 9.13
N SER A 188 -0.86 4.09 10.03
CA SER A 188 -2.16 3.63 10.53
C SER A 188 -3.25 3.94 9.52
N ILE A 189 -3.63 2.97 8.69
CA ILE A 189 -4.81 3.08 7.82
C ILE A 189 -6.04 2.82 8.68
N LYS A 190 -6.81 3.88 8.98
CA LYS A 190 -8.05 3.79 9.77
C LYS A 190 -9.24 3.60 8.83
N ALA A 191 -9.62 2.35 8.57
CA ALA A 191 -10.85 2.03 7.86
C ALA A 191 -11.97 1.77 8.88
N ILE A 192 -13.06 2.53 8.79
CA ILE A 192 -14.30 2.28 9.54
C ILE A 192 -15.24 1.56 8.59
N GLY A 193 -15.45 0.26 8.83
CA GLY A 193 -16.40 -0.54 8.06
C GLY A 193 -17.86 -0.17 8.35
N PRO A 194 -18.82 -0.61 7.50
CA PRO A 194 -20.26 -0.30 7.65
C PRO A 194 -20.90 -0.83 8.94
N TYR A 195 -20.18 -1.64 9.73
CA TYR A 195 -20.61 -2.19 11.03
C TYR A 195 -19.79 -1.66 12.22
N GLY A 196 -19.05 -0.55 12.08
CA GLY A 196 -18.26 0.03 13.17
C GLY A 196 -16.92 -0.67 13.44
N CYS A 197 -16.56 -1.70 12.68
CA CYS A 197 -15.26 -2.37 12.81
C CYS A 197 -14.12 -1.40 12.46
N LYS A 198 -13.20 -1.21 13.42
CA LYS A 198 -11.91 -0.54 13.20
C LYS A 198 -10.89 -1.59 12.81
N VAL A 199 -10.33 -1.47 11.61
CA VAL A 199 -9.14 -2.25 11.24
C VAL A 199 -7.92 -1.37 11.48
N LEU A 200 -7.08 -1.77 12.43
CA LEU A 200 -5.80 -1.13 12.73
C LEU A 200 -4.67 -1.95 12.08
N PHE A 201 -4.02 -1.37 11.08
CA PHE A 201 -2.79 -1.93 10.52
C PHE A 201 -1.61 -1.34 11.30
N ASN A 202 -1.02 -2.11 12.19
CA ASN A 202 0.04 -1.62 13.07
C ASN A 202 1.45 -1.91 12.56
N LYS A 203 1.66 -2.87 11.64
CA LYS A 203 3.00 -3.17 11.10
C LYS A 203 2.96 -3.68 9.67
N VAL A 204 3.69 -2.99 8.78
CA VAL A 204 4.10 -3.52 7.47
C VAL A 204 5.54 -4.01 7.62
N LYS A 205 5.74 -5.33 7.56
CA LYS A 205 7.07 -5.94 7.68
C LYS A 205 7.53 -6.41 6.30
N PHE A 206 8.59 -5.80 5.78
CA PHE A 206 9.25 -6.28 4.57
C PHE A 206 10.16 -7.46 4.95
N ILE A 207 9.84 -8.66 4.47
CA ILE A 207 10.67 -9.86 4.69
C ILE A 207 11.62 -10.00 3.50
N LYS A 208 12.91 -10.08 3.78
CA LYS A 208 13.94 -10.40 2.78
C LYS A 208 14.05 -11.92 2.69
N GLU A 209 13.39 -12.53 1.71
CA GLU A 209 13.74 -13.88 1.26
C GLU A 209 14.89 -13.79 0.25
N GLY A 210 15.85 -14.71 0.33
CA GLY A 210 17.09 -14.66 -0.43
C GLY A 210 16.89 -14.53 -1.94
N SER A 211 17.82 -13.82 -2.58
CA SER A 211 17.93 -13.47 -4.00
C SER A 211 17.04 -12.30 -4.49
N ALA A 212 17.69 -11.13 -4.59
CA ALA A 212 17.50 -10.01 -5.52
C ALA A 212 16.09 -9.48 -5.88
N SER A 213 15.01 -9.87 -5.21
CA SER A 213 13.70 -9.27 -5.41
C SER A 213 12.88 -9.28 -4.11
N VAL A 214 12.33 -8.12 -3.74
CA VAL A 214 11.30 -8.04 -2.69
C VAL A 214 9.98 -8.42 -3.36
N THR A 215 9.60 -9.69 -3.28
CA THR A 215 8.44 -10.22 -4.01
C THR A 215 7.19 -10.43 -3.14
N SER A 216 7.19 -10.06 -1.86
CA SER A 216 5.97 -10.13 -1.06
C SER A 216 5.87 -9.09 0.04
N CYS A 217 4.67 -8.50 0.14
CA CYS A 217 4.24 -7.66 1.24
C CYS A 217 3.34 -8.52 2.14
N GLN A 218 3.79 -8.85 3.36
CA GLN A 218 2.95 -9.51 4.34
C GLN A 218 2.27 -8.47 5.22
N ILE A 219 0.96 -8.35 5.06
CA ILE A 219 0.10 -7.58 5.95
C ILE A 219 -0.25 -8.49 7.12
N THR A 220 0.27 -8.18 8.31
CA THR A 220 -0.12 -8.86 9.54
C THR A 220 -1.17 -8.01 10.26
N THR A 221 -2.36 -8.57 10.46
CA THR A 221 -3.45 -7.97 11.23
C THR A 221 -3.32 -8.43 12.68
N ASP A 222 -2.99 -7.52 13.59
CA ASP A 222 -2.67 -7.90 14.98
C ASP A 222 -3.88 -8.00 15.92
N LYS A 223 -5.11 -7.61 15.52
CA LYS A 223 -6.33 -7.83 16.32
C LYS A 223 -7.61 -7.46 15.56
N PHE A 224 -8.63 -8.32 15.69
CA PHE A 224 -10.03 -7.95 15.50
C PHE A 224 -10.59 -7.53 16.87
N ASP A 225 -10.66 -6.23 17.16
CA ASP A 225 -11.46 -5.73 18.27
C ASP A 225 -12.86 -5.41 17.72
N LEU A 226 -13.82 -6.29 18.02
CA LEU A 226 -15.24 -5.97 17.93
C LEU A 226 -15.57 -5.06 19.11
N ASP A 227 -15.79 -3.77 18.87
CA ASP A 227 -16.39 -2.87 19.86
C ASP A 227 -17.79 -3.45 20.20
N SER A 228 -17.94 -4.01 21.39
CA SER A 228 -19.19 -4.62 21.89
C SER A 228 -20.22 -3.61 22.41
N ASP A 229 -20.01 -2.31 22.18
CA ASP A 229 -20.83 -1.23 22.73
C ASP A 229 -21.90 -0.71 21.75
N LEU A 230 -22.47 -1.60 20.94
CA LEU A 230 -23.66 -1.33 20.13
C LEU A 230 -24.80 -2.29 20.55
N VAL A 231 -25.39 -1.99 21.70
CA VAL A 231 -26.76 -2.37 22.08
C VAL A 231 -27.58 -1.10 22.19
#